data_AF-A0AA88ICT6-F1
#
_entry.id   AF-A0AA88ICT6-F1
#
_cell.length_a   1.000
_cell.length_b   1.000
_cell.length_c   1.000
_cell.angle_alpha   90.00
_cell.angle_beta   90.00
_cell.angle_gamma   90.00
#
_symmetry.space_group_name_H-M   'P 1'
#
loop_
_entity.id
_entity.type
_entity.pdbx_description
1 polymer ?
#
loop_
_entity_poly.entity_id
_entity_poly.type
_entity_poly.pdbx_seq_one_letter_code
_entity_poly.pdbx_strand_id
1 'polypeptide(L)'
;MESLDPCHPAAVNKGVHLQGETLVWPILFMYPEYGKTDFIAEFHENTTFQDHLQVIFGPESEPAPWDAEKKYTVDKLRVYFEDRKMNTLLHVPLIKRLNEILTNQRYCIIAGTPGFIVLVEGSKFQEEFIKKY
;
A
#
# COMPACT_ATOMS: atom_id res chain seq x y z
N MET A 1 -8.64 19.33 -13.08
CA MET A 1 -9.01 17.92 -13.17
C MET A 1 -7.70 17.17 -13.20
N GLU A 2 -7.29 16.54 -12.09
CA GLU A 2 -6.04 15.77 -12.07
C GLU A 2 -6.18 14.57 -13.01
N SER A 3 -5.14 14.28 -13.79
CA SER A 3 -5.18 13.19 -14.76
C SER A 3 -5.26 11.83 -14.05
N LEU A 4 -6.08 10.94 -14.61
CA LEU A 4 -6.17 9.54 -14.20
C LEU A 4 -5.09 8.66 -14.87
N ASP A 5 -4.15 9.28 -15.60
CA ASP A 5 -3.09 8.55 -16.27
C ASP A 5 -2.19 7.83 -15.26
N PRO A 6 -1.88 6.54 -15.46
CA PRO A 6 -1.07 5.77 -14.52
C PRO A 6 0.32 6.39 -14.33
N CYS A 7 0.74 6.57 -13.08
CA CYS A 7 2.06 7.10 -12.75
C CYS A 7 3.18 6.04 -12.77
N HIS A 8 2.85 4.77 -13.05
CA HIS A 8 3.77 3.64 -13.04
C HIS A 8 3.62 2.77 -14.31
N PRO A 9 4.72 2.32 -14.96
CA PRO A 9 4.64 1.54 -16.21
C PRO A 9 3.84 0.24 -16.10
N ALA A 10 3.93 -0.45 -14.96
CA ALA A 10 3.16 -1.68 -14.73
C ALA A 10 1.64 -1.45 -14.59
N ALA A 11 1.21 -0.20 -14.35
CA ALA A 11 -0.19 0.17 -14.19
C ALA A 11 -0.87 0.51 -15.52
N VAL A 12 -0.14 0.53 -16.64
CA VAL A 12 -0.71 0.79 -17.97
C VAL A 12 -1.76 -0.27 -18.32
N ASN A 13 -2.99 0.17 -18.62
CA ASN A 13 -4.17 -0.67 -18.91
C ASN A 13 -4.63 -1.60 -17.77
N LYS A 14 -4.13 -1.43 -16.55
CA LYS A 14 -4.58 -2.16 -15.37
C LYS A 14 -5.39 -1.24 -14.47
N GLY A 15 -6.55 -0.80 -14.97
CA GLY A 15 -7.49 0.02 -14.21
C GLY A 15 -8.38 -0.79 -13.27
N VAL A 16 -9.10 -0.09 -12.39
CA VAL A 16 -10.16 -0.69 -11.58
C VAL A 16 -11.20 -1.37 -12.48
N HIS A 17 -11.63 -2.56 -12.10
CA HIS A 17 -12.62 -3.34 -12.84
C HIS A 17 -13.52 -4.13 -11.89
N LEU A 18 -14.63 -4.65 -12.42
CA LEU A 18 -15.52 -5.53 -11.68
C LEU A 18 -15.15 -6.99 -11.92
N GLN A 19 -15.09 -7.77 -10.83
CA GLN A 19 -15.11 -9.21 -10.85
C GLN A 19 -16.41 -9.67 -10.19
N GLY A 20 -17.41 -10.04 -11.00
CA GLY A 20 -18.77 -10.21 -10.51
C GLY A 20 -19.34 -8.88 -10.00
N GLU A 21 -19.73 -8.83 -8.73
CA GLU A 21 -20.26 -7.62 -8.07
C GLU A 21 -19.22 -6.88 -7.22
N THR A 22 -17.95 -7.29 -7.27
CA THR A 22 -16.90 -6.67 -6.45
C THR A 22 -15.88 -5.90 -7.27
N LEU A 23 -15.46 -4.73 -6.79
CA LEU A 23 -14.38 -3.95 -7.37
C LEU A 23 -13.02 -4.58 -7.06
N VAL A 24 -12.21 -4.69 -8.10
CA VAL A 24 -10.81 -5.09 -8.03
C VAL A 24 -9.97 -3.90 -8.44
N TRP A 25 -9.12 -3.47 -7.52
CA TRP A 25 -8.29 -2.28 -7.68
C TRP A 25 -6.84 -2.64 -7.98
N PRO A 26 -6.19 -1.96 -8.93
CA PRO A 26 -4.74 -1.88 -8.94
C PRO A 26 -4.29 -1.03 -7.74
N ILE A 27 -3.27 -1.44 -6.99
CA ILE A 27 -2.71 -0.62 -5.91
C ILE A 27 -1.18 -0.60 -5.95
N LEU A 28 -0.59 0.37 -5.26
CA LEU A 28 0.84 0.48 -5.03
C LEU A 28 1.16 0.31 -3.55
N PHE A 29 2.09 -0.59 -3.24
CA PHE A 29 2.79 -0.60 -1.96
C PHE A 29 4.18 0.02 -2.13
N MET A 30 4.46 1.05 -1.36
CA MET A 30 5.71 1.80 -1.41
C MET A 30 6.56 1.49 -0.19
N TYR A 31 7.82 1.16 -0.41
CA TYR A 31 8.83 0.85 0.61
C TYR A 31 9.92 1.93 0.55
N PRO A 32 9.67 3.12 1.13
CA PRO A 32 10.54 4.27 0.95
C PRO A 32 11.95 4.07 1.52
N GLU A 33 12.13 3.16 2.49
CA GLU A 33 13.45 2.83 3.05
C GLU A 33 14.45 2.38 1.98
N TYR A 34 13.97 1.61 1.00
CA TYR A 34 14.78 1.04 -0.07
C TYR A 34 14.45 1.63 -1.45
N GLY A 35 13.59 2.66 -1.50
CA GLY A 35 13.10 3.24 -2.75
C GLY A 35 12.42 2.19 -3.65
N LYS A 36 11.72 1.22 -3.05
CA LYS A 36 11.03 0.15 -3.77
C LYS A 36 9.54 0.40 -3.83
N THR A 37 8.90 -0.14 -4.86
CA THR A 37 7.45 -0.07 -5.03
C THR A 37 6.99 -1.36 -5.68
N ASP A 38 6.02 -2.00 -5.06
CA ASP A 38 5.31 -3.13 -5.64
C ASP A 38 3.99 -2.66 -6.24
N PHE A 39 3.75 -3.08 -7.47
CA PHE A 39 2.49 -2.89 -8.16
C PHE A 39 1.64 -4.15 -8.02
N ILE A 40 0.53 -4.04 -7.30
CA ILE A 40 -0.44 -5.12 -7.15
C ILE A 40 -1.52 -4.88 -8.18
N ALA A 41 -1.59 -5.73 -9.20
CA ALA A 41 -2.53 -5.57 -10.30
C ALA A 41 -3.99 -5.84 -9.89
N GLU A 42 -4.20 -6.71 -8.90
CA GLU A 42 -5.52 -7.19 -8.51
C GLU A 42 -5.67 -7.25 -6.98
N PHE A 43 -6.20 -6.18 -6.40
CA PHE A 43 -6.57 -6.11 -4.99
C PHE A 43 -8.09 -6.01 -4.87
N HIS A 44 -8.72 -7.10 -4.43
CA HIS A 44 -10.17 -7.15 -4.25
C HIS A 44 -10.61 -6.26 -3.09
N GLU A 45 -11.61 -5.40 -3.28
CA GLU A 45 -11.94 -4.35 -2.30
C GLU A 45 -12.35 -4.90 -0.91
N ASN A 46 -12.82 -6.16 -0.88
CA ASN A 46 -13.23 -6.86 0.34
C ASN A 46 -12.09 -7.64 1.04
N THR A 47 -10.89 -7.66 0.46
CA THR A 47 -9.70 -8.31 1.04
C THR A 47 -9.02 -7.39 2.04
N THR A 48 -8.45 -7.95 3.11
CA THR A 48 -7.72 -7.15 4.10
C THR A 48 -6.27 -6.89 3.67
N PHE A 49 -5.66 -5.82 4.19
CA PHE A 49 -4.23 -5.58 3.98
C PHE A 49 -3.37 -6.71 4.56
N GLN A 50 -3.80 -7.29 5.68
CA GLN A 50 -3.12 -8.43 6.30
C GLN A 50 -3.07 -9.63 5.35
N ASP A 51 -4.20 -10.01 4.75
CA ASP A 51 -4.27 -11.15 3.81
C ASP A 51 -3.30 -10.95 2.64
N HIS A 52 -3.24 -9.73 2.11
CA HIS A 52 -2.34 -9.40 1.00
C HIS A 52 -0.87 -9.40 1.41
N LEU A 53 -0.53 -8.77 2.55
CA LEU A 53 0.84 -8.75 3.06
C LEU A 53 1.32 -10.15 3.44
N GLN A 54 0.43 -11.04 3.86
CA GLN A 54 0.75 -12.45 4.12
C GLN A 54 1.18 -13.19 2.84
N VAL A 55 0.64 -12.83 1.68
CA VAL A 55 1.07 -13.39 0.39
C VAL A 55 2.43 -12.83 -0.03
N ILE A 56 2.72 -11.57 0.28
CA ILE A 56 3.96 -10.90 -0.15
C ILE A 56 5.13 -11.21 0.80
N PHE A 57 4.90 -11.17 2.11
CA PHE A 57 5.92 -11.22 3.17
C PHE A 57 5.66 -12.33 4.20
N GLY A 58 4.75 -13.25 3.93
CA GLY A 58 4.46 -14.36 4.83
C GLY A 58 5.59 -15.40 4.88
N PRO A 59 5.47 -16.39 5.79
CA PRO A 59 6.46 -17.45 5.97
C PRO A 59 6.63 -18.35 4.75
N GLU A 60 5.60 -18.45 3.89
CA GLU A 60 5.63 -19.23 2.65
C GLU A 60 6.22 -18.44 1.46
N SER A 61 6.54 -17.16 1.65
CA SER A 61 7.06 -16.28 0.62
C SER A 61 8.57 -16.13 0.73
N GLU A 62 9.27 -16.14 -0.39
CA GLU A 62 10.71 -15.84 -0.38
C GLU A 62 10.95 -14.38 0.05
N PRO A 63 11.86 -14.13 1.02
CA PRO A 63 12.17 -12.77 1.43
C PRO A 63 12.61 -11.92 0.23
N ALA A 64 12.16 -10.66 0.22
CA ALA A 64 12.54 -9.74 -0.85
C ALA A 64 14.07 -9.58 -0.92
N PRO A 65 14.69 -9.64 -2.11
CA PRO A 65 16.15 -9.63 -2.25
C PRO A 65 16.81 -8.33 -1.77
N TRP A 66 16.03 -7.26 -1.67
CA TRP A 66 16.46 -5.96 -1.14
C TRP A 66 16.36 -5.86 0.38
N ASP A 67 15.66 -6.79 1.06
CA ASP A 67 15.55 -6.83 2.52
C ASP A 67 16.65 -7.71 3.13
N ALA A 68 17.90 -7.24 3.04
CA ALA A 68 19.06 -7.97 3.55
C ALA A 68 19.00 -8.25 5.06
N GLU A 69 18.33 -7.38 5.82
CA GLU A 69 18.12 -7.51 7.26
C GLU A 69 16.95 -8.43 7.62
N LYS A 70 16.15 -8.88 6.64
CA LYS A 70 14.95 -9.70 6.82
C LYS A 70 13.97 -9.11 7.84
N LYS A 71 13.82 -7.79 7.82
CA LYS A 71 12.99 -7.05 8.79
C LYS A 71 11.57 -6.78 8.30
N TYR A 72 11.27 -7.02 7.02
CA TYR A 72 9.94 -6.90 6.45
C TYR A 72 9.11 -8.17 6.73
N THR A 73 8.71 -8.33 8.00
CA THR A 73 7.81 -9.42 8.43
C THR A 73 6.44 -8.85 8.78
N VAL A 74 5.36 -9.57 8.42
CA VAL A 74 3.97 -9.08 8.50
C VAL A 74 3.61 -8.50 9.87
N ASP A 75 4.10 -9.08 10.96
CA ASP A 75 3.88 -8.62 12.34
C ASP A 75 4.48 -7.23 12.62
N LYS A 76 5.60 -6.93 11.97
CA LYS A 76 6.31 -5.64 12.08
C LYS A 76 5.87 -4.63 11.04
N LEU A 77 5.18 -5.04 9.98
CA LEU A 77 4.74 -4.09 8.95
C LEU A 77 3.63 -3.18 9.49
N ARG A 78 3.73 -1.91 9.15
CA ARG A 78 2.72 -0.90 9.36
C ARG A 78 2.42 -0.23 8.03
N VAL A 79 1.14 -0.13 7.72
CA VAL A 79 0.65 0.48 6.47
C VAL A 79 0.12 1.86 6.79
N TYR A 80 0.40 2.82 5.90
CA TYR A 80 -0.03 4.19 6.02
C TYR A 80 -0.56 4.71 4.69
N PHE A 81 -1.39 5.75 4.75
CA PHE A 81 -1.64 6.61 3.61
C PHE A 81 -1.39 8.07 3.97
N GLU A 82 -1.15 8.89 2.95
CA GLU A 82 -0.97 10.32 3.10
C GLU A 82 -2.34 11.03 3.17
N ASP A 83 -2.58 11.74 4.27
CA ASP A 83 -3.56 12.82 4.25
C ASP A 83 -2.90 14.09 3.72
N ARG A 84 -3.12 14.34 2.43
CA ARG A 84 -2.59 15.50 1.71
C ARG A 84 -3.11 16.84 2.22
N LYS A 85 -4.29 16.89 2.84
CA LYS A 85 -4.86 18.14 3.38
C LYS A 85 -4.13 18.56 4.65
N MET A 86 -3.82 17.58 5.49
CA MET A 86 -3.17 17.81 6.78
C MET A 86 -1.65 17.64 6.72
N ASN A 87 -1.11 17.18 5.59
CA ASN A 87 0.30 16.79 5.43
C ASN A 87 0.73 15.74 6.48
N THR A 88 -0.12 14.77 6.79
CA THR A 88 0.17 13.75 7.83
C THR A 88 0.04 12.34 7.29
N LEU A 89 0.78 11.38 7.85
CA LEU A 89 0.56 9.96 7.61
C LEU A 89 -0.51 9.40 8.56
N LEU A 90 -1.48 8.67 8.00
CA LEU A 90 -2.52 7.98 8.77
C LEU A 90 -2.30 6.48 8.70
N HIS A 91 -2.24 5.86 9.88
CA HIS A 91 -2.07 4.42 10.02
C HIS A 91 -3.33 3.66 9.56
N VAL A 92 -3.11 2.61 8.77
CA VAL A 92 -4.11 1.66 8.30
C VAL A 92 -3.97 0.36 9.10
N PRO A 93 -4.94 0.02 9.98
CA PRO A 93 -4.94 -1.27 10.65
C PRO A 93 -4.99 -2.40 9.61
N LEU A 94 -4.09 -3.38 9.70
CA LEU A 94 -3.96 -4.42 8.67
C LEU A 94 -5.22 -5.28 8.50
N ILE A 95 -6.04 -5.40 9.55
CA ILE A 95 -7.32 -6.11 9.52
C ILE A 95 -8.41 -5.41 8.69
N LYS A 96 -8.19 -4.16 8.27
CA LYS A 96 -9.15 -3.40 7.47
C LYS A 96 -9.16 -3.88 6.04
N ARG A 97 -10.33 -3.85 5.42
CA ARG A 97 -10.50 -4.09 3.99
C ARG A 97 -10.13 -2.86 3.18
N LEU A 98 -9.79 -3.05 1.92
CA LEU A 98 -9.44 -1.94 1.03
C LEU A 98 -10.60 -0.94 0.90
N ASN A 99 -11.84 -1.39 0.73
CA ASN A 99 -13.00 -0.49 0.61
C ASN A 99 -13.21 0.40 1.84
N GLU A 100 -12.93 -0.09 3.05
CA GLU A 100 -13.00 0.71 4.28
C GLU A 100 -12.00 1.87 4.27
N ILE A 101 -10.86 1.71 3.60
CA ILE A 101 -9.84 2.75 3.48
C ILE A 101 -10.14 3.69 2.30
N LEU A 102 -10.57 3.16 1.16
CA LEU A 102 -10.89 3.97 -0.02
C LEU A 102 -12.12 4.86 0.18
N THR A 103 -13.04 4.47 1.06
CA THR A 103 -14.21 5.29 1.44
C THR A 103 -13.94 6.30 2.56
N ASN A 104 -12.72 6.30 3.12
CA ASN A 104 -12.33 7.27 4.14
C ASN A 104 -12.24 8.68 3.53
N GLN A 105 -12.91 9.67 4.15
CA GLN A 105 -12.95 11.05 3.65
C GLN A 105 -11.59 11.76 3.59
N ARG A 106 -10.58 11.24 4.31
CA ARG A 106 -9.20 11.76 4.31
C ARG A 106 -8.34 11.07 3.24
N TYR A 107 -8.79 9.95 2.67
CA TYR A 107 -8.09 9.27 1.59
C TYR A 107 -8.43 9.91 0.25
N CYS A 108 -7.43 10.05 -0.63
CA CYS A 108 -7.63 10.53 -1.99
C CYS A 108 -6.93 9.59 -2.97
N ILE A 109 -7.68 9.05 -3.92
CA ILE A 109 -7.13 8.24 -5.00
C ILE A 109 -6.46 9.18 -6.00
N ILE A 110 -5.23 8.88 -6.36
CA ILE A 110 -4.40 9.69 -7.26
C ILE A 110 -4.14 8.86 -8.51
N ALA A 111 -4.28 9.45 -9.70
CA ALA A 111 -3.99 8.76 -10.96
C ALA A 111 -4.71 7.38 -11.08
N GLY A 112 -5.92 7.27 -10.53
CA GLY A 112 -6.71 6.03 -10.53
C GLY A 112 -6.11 4.84 -9.75
N THR A 113 -4.99 5.02 -9.05
CA THR A 113 -4.24 3.93 -8.39
C THR A 113 -4.01 4.26 -6.92
N PRO A 114 -4.76 3.64 -5.99
CA PRO A 114 -4.49 3.75 -4.56
C PRO A 114 -3.03 3.41 -4.20
N GLY A 115 -2.38 4.28 -3.45
CA GLY A 115 -1.04 4.09 -2.94
C GLY A 115 -1.03 3.98 -1.42
N PHE A 116 -0.18 3.10 -0.90
CA PHE A 116 0.05 2.95 0.54
C PHE A 116 1.54 2.81 0.83
N ILE A 117 1.96 3.44 1.94
CA ILE A 117 3.33 3.42 2.43
C ILE A 117 3.45 2.29 3.43
N VAL A 118 4.46 1.43 3.26
CA VAL A 118 4.73 0.29 4.14
C VAL A 118 6.07 0.49 4.83
N LEU A 119 6.03 0.54 6.16
CA LEU A 119 7.20 0.76 7.01
C LEU A 119 7.34 -0.39 8.02
N VAL A 120 8.56 -0.59 8.50
CA VAL A 120 8.85 -1.55 9.58
C VAL A 120 8.74 -0.84 10.92
N GLU A 121 7.86 -1.33 11.79
CA GLU A 121 7.64 -0.79 13.13
C GLU A 121 8.91 -0.80 13.98
N GLY A 122 9.18 0.31 14.65
CA GLY A 122 10.33 0.47 15.54
C GLY A 122 11.66 0.60 14.80
N SER A 123 11.66 0.65 13.47
CA SER A 123 12.87 0.93 12.71
C SER A 123 13.24 2.41 12.80
N LYS A 124 14.55 2.69 12.82
CA LYS A 124 15.07 4.07 12.77
C LYS A 124 14.52 4.82 11.54
N PHE A 125 14.43 4.14 10.40
CA PHE A 125 13.87 4.73 9.20
C PHE A 125 12.40 5.13 9.37
N GLN A 126 11.55 4.28 9.96
CA GLN A 126 10.14 4.63 10.20
C GLN A 126 10.03 5.90 11.06
N GLU A 127 10.78 6.00 12.15
CA GLU A 127 10.76 7.17 13.03
C GLU A 127 11.19 8.44 12.30
N GLU A 128 12.27 8.38 11.52
CA GLU A 128 12.76 9.51 10.75
C GLU A 128 11.84 9.88 9.58
N PHE A 129 11.17 8.91 8.97
CA PHE A 129 10.27 9.11 7.85
C PHE A 129 8.96 9.78 8.31
N ILE A 130 8.35 9.30 9.39
CA ILE A 130 7.11 9.87 9.92
C ILE A 130 7.31 11.32 10.37
N LYS A 131 8.48 11.68 10.92
CA LYS A 131 8.82 13.06 11.34
C LYS A 131 8.88 14.08 10.19
N LYS A 132 8.93 13.63 8.94
CA LYS A 132 8.99 14.52 7.76
C LYS A 132 7.61 14.98 7.29
N TYR A 133 6.54 14.40 7.83
CA TYR A 133 5.15 14.77 7.57
C TYR A 133 4.64 15.62 8.73
#